data_AF-A0AB39NJZ3-F1
#
_entry.id   AF-A0AB39NJZ3-F1
#
_cell.length_a   1.000
_cell.length_b   1.000
_cell.length_c   1.000
_cell.angle_alpha   90.00
_cell.angle_beta   90.00
_cell.angle_gamma   90.00
#
_symmetry.space_group_name_H-M   'P 1'
#
loop_
_entity.id
_entity.type
_entity.pdbx_description
1 polymer ?
#
loop_
_entity_poly.entity_id
_entity_poly.type
_entity_poly.pdbx_seq_one_letter_code
_entity_poly.pdbx_strand_id
1 'polypeptide(L)'
;MTEVGAGAVELGGDPRTVAPGERGETTIADRVVAKIASQAAREAVGALPRDAEPPHASVVVRHGSARVRVHVELDFPGDIGGRCARVRRRIVERVRDLAGMSVPEVVVQVERLHLGDHLDTAGGRTP
;
A
#
# COMPACT_ATOMS: atom_id res chain seq x y z
N MET A 1 -6.87 17.11 -7.28
CA MET A 1 -7.42 16.66 -8.56
C MET A 1 -6.30 16.01 -9.34
N THR A 2 -5.96 14.78 -8.98
CA THR A 2 -4.96 13.97 -9.69
C THR A 2 -5.72 12.84 -10.36
N GLU A 3 -5.66 12.81 -11.69
CA GLU A 3 -6.25 11.77 -12.51
C GLU A 3 -5.71 10.41 -12.05
N VAL A 4 -6.60 9.65 -11.41
CA VAL A 4 -6.38 8.23 -11.18
C VAL A 4 -6.51 7.59 -12.55
N GLY A 5 -5.37 7.36 -13.19
CA GLY A 5 -5.27 6.54 -14.38
C GLY A 5 -5.74 5.13 -14.04
N ALA A 6 -7.06 4.92 -14.11
CA ALA A 6 -7.65 3.62 -14.23
C ALA A 6 -7.18 3.08 -15.58
N GLY A 7 -6.03 2.41 -15.58
CA GLY A 7 -5.68 1.51 -16.65
C GLY A 7 -6.81 0.51 -16.75
N ALA A 8 -7.71 0.73 -17.71
CA ALA A 8 -8.72 -0.21 -18.11
C ALA A 8 -7.96 -1.49 -18.49
N VAL A 9 -7.97 -2.46 -17.58
CA VAL A 9 -7.51 -3.79 -17.91
C VAL A 9 -8.54 -4.29 -18.90
N GLU A 10 -8.16 -4.33 -20.18
CA GLU A 10 -8.87 -5.05 -21.23
C GLU A 10 -8.86 -6.54 -20.86
N LEU A 11 -9.76 -6.93 -19.96
CA LEU A 11 -10.07 -8.31 -19.63
C LEU A 11 -10.86 -8.89 -20.81
N GLY A 12 -10.19 -9.16 -21.93
CA GLY A 12 -10.90 -9.60 -23.14
C GLY A 12 -10.05 -10.03 -24.34
N GLY A 13 -8.76 -10.35 -24.17
CA GLY A 13 -7.97 -10.93 -25.26
C GLY A 13 -8.41 -12.35 -25.58
N ASP A 14 -8.63 -12.66 -26.85
CA ASP A 14 -8.91 -14.02 -27.32
C ASP A 14 -7.74 -14.95 -26.94
N PRO A 15 -7.95 -16.03 -26.16
CA PRO A 15 -6.86 -16.90 -25.72
C PRO A 15 -6.06 -17.52 -26.88
N ARG A 16 -6.60 -17.51 -28.11
CA ARG A 16 -5.89 -17.92 -29.33
C ARG A 16 -4.83 -16.92 -29.79
N THR A 17 -4.84 -15.67 -29.30
CA THR A 17 -3.83 -14.65 -29.62
C THR A 17 -2.63 -14.66 -28.66
N VAL A 18 -2.65 -15.47 -27.59
CA VAL A 18 -1.52 -15.61 -26.66
C VAL A 18 -0.43 -16.48 -27.29
N ALA A 19 0.80 -15.98 -27.34
CA ALA A 19 1.89 -16.69 -28.00
C ALA A 19 2.17 -18.04 -27.31
N PRO A 20 2.63 -19.08 -28.03
CA PRO A 20 2.85 -20.40 -27.45
C PRO A 20 3.72 -20.43 -26.19
N GLY A 21 4.75 -19.57 -26.12
CA GLY A 21 5.63 -19.46 -24.95
C GLY A 21 5.00 -18.77 -23.73
N GLU A 22 3.92 -18.01 -23.93
CA GLU A 22 3.23 -17.25 -22.88
C GLU A 22 2.04 -18.05 -22.30
N ARG A 23 1.63 -19.14 -22.97
CA ARG A 23 0.53 -19.97 -22.50
C ARG A 23 0.92 -20.75 -21.24
N GLY A 24 0.14 -20.56 -20.18
CA GLY A 24 0.41 -21.14 -18.86
C GLY A 24 1.29 -20.26 -17.97
N GLU A 25 1.77 -19.12 -18.47
CA GLU A 25 2.46 -18.13 -17.66
C GLU A 25 1.46 -17.35 -16.80
N THR A 26 1.78 -17.19 -15.51
CA THR A 26 0.93 -16.42 -14.59
C THR A 26 1.27 -14.93 -14.70
N THR A 27 0.33 -14.13 -15.22
CA THR A 27 0.46 -12.67 -15.23
C THR A 27 -0.30 -12.05 -14.05
N ILE A 28 0.42 -11.34 -13.17
CA ILE A 28 -0.17 -10.61 -12.05
C ILE A 28 -0.40 -9.16 -12.47
N ALA A 29 -1.67 -8.75 -12.56
CA ALA A 29 -2.03 -7.39 -12.91
C ALA A 29 -1.65 -6.38 -11.82
N ASP A 30 -1.33 -5.14 -12.22
CA ASP A 30 -0.97 -4.03 -11.32
C ASP A 30 -1.99 -3.84 -10.19
N ARG A 31 -3.29 -3.98 -10.51
CA ARG A 31 -4.38 -3.89 -9.53
C ARG A 31 -4.27 -4.93 -8.40
N VAL A 32 -3.71 -6.10 -8.66
CA VAL A 32 -3.52 -7.15 -7.65
C VAL A 32 -2.35 -6.78 -6.74
N VAL A 33 -1.26 -6.30 -7.32
CA VAL A 33 -0.10 -5.80 -6.56
C VAL A 33 -0.51 -4.61 -5.68
N ALA A 34 -1.36 -3.72 -6.21
CA ALA A 34 -1.94 -2.62 -5.43
C ALA A 34 -2.74 -3.13 -4.22
N LYS A 35 -3.56 -4.17 -4.37
CA LYS A 35 -4.28 -4.79 -3.23
C LYS A 35 -3.33 -5.39 -2.19
N ILE A 36 -2.29 -6.09 -2.64
CA ILE A 36 -1.26 -6.64 -1.75
C ILE A 36 -0.58 -5.51 -0.97
N ALA A 37 -0.19 -4.43 -1.64
CA ALA A 37 0.47 -3.29 -1.02
C ALA A 37 -0.44 -2.55 -0.02
N SER A 38 -1.70 -2.29 -0.37
CA SER A 38 -2.70 -1.68 0.53
C SER A 38 -2.89 -2.51 1.80
N GLN A 39 -3.04 -3.83 1.65
CA GLN A 39 -3.21 -4.73 2.79
C GLN A 39 -1.94 -4.82 3.65
N ALA A 40 -0.76 -4.92 3.03
CA ALA A 40 0.52 -4.91 3.73
C ALA A 40 0.74 -3.62 4.53
N ALA A 41 0.33 -2.47 3.97
CA ALA A 41 0.36 -1.20 4.66
C ALA A 41 -0.57 -1.18 5.87
N ARG A 42 -1.81 -1.67 5.72
CA ARG A 42 -2.77 -1.78 6.82
C ARG A 42 -2.24 -2.65 7.97
N GLU A 43 -1.64 -3.79 7.66
CA GLU A 43 -0.99 -4.65 8.66
C GLU A 43 0.15 -3.94 9.40
N ALA A 44 0.92 -3.10 8.68
CA ALA A 44 2.08 -2.41 9.24
C ALA A 44 1.71 -1.18 10.09
N VAL A 45 0.65 -0.45 9.71
CA VAL A 45 0.16 0.70 10.47
C VAL A 45 -0.51 0.26 11.77
N GLY A 46 -1.19 -0.89 11.76
CA GLY A 46 -1.85 -1.46 12.93
C GLY A 46 -3.25 -0.89 13.15
N ALA A 47 -3.65 -0.75 14.41
CA ALA A 47 -4.97 -0.19 14.74
C ALA A 47 -5.04 1.27 14.29
N LEU A 48 -6.09 1.59 13.53
CA LEU A 48 -6.39 2.93 13.06
C LEU A 48 -7.51 3.54 13.92
N PRO A 49 -7.53 4.88 14.09
CA PRO A 49 -8.69 5.60 14.61
C PRO A 49 -9.96 5.24 13.85
N ARG A 50 -11.13 5.34 14.51
CA ARG A 50 -12.42 4.93 13.89
C ARG A 50 -12.77 5.72 12.65
N ASP A 51 -12.34 6.97 12.59
CA ASP A 51 -12.57 7.92 11.52
C ASP A 51 -11.44 7.94 10.48
N ALA A 52 -10.38 7.15 10.69
CA ALA A 52 -9.26 7.10 9.76
C ALA A 52 -9.59 6.27 8.52
N GLU A 53 -9.22 6.79 7.36
CA GLU A 53 -9.35 6.06 6.11
C GLU A 53 -8.33 4.90 6.05
N PRO A 54 -8.74 3.73 5.53
CA PRO A 54 -7.83 2.60 5.39
C PRO A 54 -6.73 2.92 4.37
N PRO A 55 -5.50 2.42 4.57
CA PRO A 55 -4.41 2.61 3.62
C PRO A 55 -4.76 2.10 2.24
N HIS A 56 -4.42 2.90 1.23
CA HIS A 56 -4.62 2.54 -0.16
C HIS A 56 -3.35 2.79 -0.97
N ALA A 57 -3.09 1.92 -1.95
CA ALA A 57 -1.89 1.95 -2.77
C ALA A 57 -2.22 2.06 -4.26
N SER A 58 -1.37 2.80 -4.97
CA SER A 58 -1.27 2.80 -6.42
C SER A 58 0.06 2.17 -6.82
N VAL A 59 0.04 1.36 -7.88
CA VAL A 59 1.20 0.58 -8.31
C VAL A 59 1.34 0.66 -9.82
N VAL A 60 2.57 0.77 -10.27
CA VAL A 60 2.97 0.61 -11.67
C VAL A 60 3.97 -0.53 -11.75
N VAL A 61 3.65 -1.56 -12.54
CA VAL A 61 4.54 -2.70 -12.76
C VAL A 61 5.25 -2.57 -14.11
N ARG A 62 6.56 -2.78 -14.12
CA ARG A 62 7.37 -2.89 -15.34
C ARG A 62 8.39 -4.00 -15.18
N HIS A 63 8.40 -4.95 -16.11
CA HIS A 63 9.39 -6.03 -16.18
C HIS A 63 9.61 -6.76 -14.83
N GLY A 64 8.51 -7.12 -14.15
CA GLY A 64 8.58 -7.81 -12.85
C GLY A 64 9.02 -6.93 -11.65
N SER A 65 9.15 -5.62 -11.85
CA SER A 65 9.45 -4.64 -10.81
C SER A 65 8.23 -3.74 -10.55
N ALA A 66 7.86 -3.55 -9.29
CA ALA A 66 6.72 -2.74 -8.90
C ALA A 66 7.18 -1.44 -8.21
N ARG A 67 6.72 -0.29 -8.70
CA ARG A 67 6.85 0.99 -7.99
C ARG A 67 5.56 1.27 -7.25
N VAL A 68 5.64 1.54 -5.95
CA VAL A 68 4.48 1.64 -5.08
C VAL A 68 4.39 3.04 -4.49
N ARG A 69 3.20 3.65 -4.58
CA ARG A 69 2.82 4.81 -3.77
C ARG A 69 1.67 4.41 -2.87
N VAL A 70 1.84 4.61 -1.57
CA VAL A 70 0.84 4.28 -0.56
C VAL A 70 0.45 5.52 0.22
N HIS A 71 -0.84 5.67 0.43
CA HIS A 71 -1.46 6.73 1.20
C HIS A 71 -1.87 6.16 2.56
N VAL A 72 -1.49 6.84 3.63
CA VAL A 72 -1.73 6.41 5.00
C VAL A 72 -2.20 7.57 5.86
N GLU A 73 -3.05 7.26 6.83
CA GLU A 73 -3.36 8.13 7.96
C GLU A 73 -2.75 7.54 9.23
N LEU A 74 -2.21 8.38 10.11
CA LEU A 74 -1.44 7.95 11.29
C LEU A 74 -1.85 8.74 12.53
N ASP A 75 -1.65 8.17 13.72
CA ASP A 75 -1.85 8.89 14.98
C ASP A 75 -0.74 9.91 15.25
N PHE A 76 -1.09 10.92 16.03
CA PHE A 76 -0.21 11.93 16.58
C PHE A 76 -0.60 12.23 18.05
N PRO A 77 0.36 12.49 18.95
CA PRO A 77 1.81 12.42 18.76
C PRO A 77 2.34 10.98 18.58
N GLY A 78 3.41 10.81 17.79
CA GLY A 78 4.02 9.49 17.56
C GLY A 78 5.24 9.50 16.63
N ASP A 79 5.93 8.36 16.52
CA ASP A 79 7.08 8.17 15.61
C ASP A 79 6.62 7.92 14.17
N ILE A 80 6.36 8.99 13.44
CA ILE A 80 5.94 8.95 12.03
C ILE A 80 7.03 8.28 11.17
N GLY A 81 8.31 8.60 11.41
CA GLY A 81 9.44 8.06 10.65
C GLY A 81 9.53 6.54 10.77
N GLY A 82 9.50 6.02 12.00
CA GLY A 82 9.54 4.58 12.27
C GLY A 82 8.29 3.85 11.76
N ARG A 83 7.10 4.45 11.85
CA ARG A 83 5.87 3.88 11.27
C ARG A 83 5.96 3.80 9.74
N CYS A 84 6.37 4.87 9.07
CA CYS A 84 6.57 4.86 7.61
C CYS A 84 7.65 3.85 7.18
N ALA A 85 8.76 3.73 7.93
CA ALA A 85 9.80 2.75 7.65
C ALA A 85 9.28 1.30 7.76
N ARG A 86 8.45 1.03 8.78
CA ARG A 86 7.77 -0.27 8.96
C ARG A 86 6.82 -0.59 7.79
N VAL A 87 6.04 0.40 7.34
CA VAL A 87 5.16 0.28 6.17
C VAL A 87 5.97 -0.07 4.91
N ARG A 88 7.05 0.68 4.63
CA ARG A 88 7.93 0.41 3.46
C ARG A 88 8.46 -1.02 3.49
N ARG A 89 9.01 -1.45 4.63
CA ARG A 89 9.55 -2.80 4.80
C ARG A 89 8.48 -3.86 4.56
N ARG A 90 7.30 -3.71 5.16
CA ARG A 90 6.22 -4.70 5.06
C ARG A 90 5.67 -4.84 3.64
N ILE A 91 5.56 -3.74 2.90
CA ILE A 91 5.15 -3.76 1.49
C ILE A 91 6.16 -4.53 0.65
N VAL A 92 7.46 -4.22 0.79
CA VAL A 92 8.53 -4.90 0.05
C VAL A 92 8.52 -6.40 0.34
N GLU A 93 8.40 -6.80 1.61
CA GLU A 93 8.28 -8.20 2.01
C GLU A 93 7.07 -8.87 1.36
N ARG A 94 5.86 -8.30 1.49
CA ARG A 94 4.64 -8.96 1.01
C ARG A 94 4.49 -9.03 -0.49
N VAL A 95 4.91 -7.99 -1.21
CA VAL A 95 4.90 -8.03 -2.68
C VAL A 95 5.90 -9.07 -3.19
N ARG A 96 7.08 -9.18 -2.55
CA ARG A 96 8.05 -10.21 -2.91
C ARG A 96 7.51 -11.62 -2.62
N ASP A 97 6.96 -11.84 -1.43
CA ASP A 97 6.47 -13.16 -1.00
C ASP A 97 5.28 -13.65 -1.84
N LEU A 98 4.35 -12.75 -2.18
CA LEU A 98 3.07 -13.13 -2.79
C LEU A 98 3.02 -12.94 -4.30
N ALA A 99 3.81 -12.01 -4.85
CA ALA A 99 3.81 -11.72 -6.29
C ALA A 99 5.16 -12.02 -6.96
N GLY A 100 6.20 -12.38 -6.21
CA GLY A 100 7.53 -12.65 -6.77
C GLY A 100 8.20 -11.42 -7.40
N MET A 101 7.71 -10.21 -7.11
CA MET A 101 8.18 -8.97 -7.72
C MET A 101 9.18 -8.23 -6.82
N SER A 102 10.15 -7.56 -7.44
CA SER A 102 11.02 -6.63 -6.73
C SER A 102 10.33 -5.27 -6.56
N VAL A 103 10.59 -4.57 -5.45
CA VAL A 103 10.00 -3.26 -5.16
C VAL A 103 11.12 -2.26 -4.91
N PRO A 104 11.70 -1.65 -5.97
CA PRO A 104 12.84 -0.73 -5.82
C PRO A 104 12.45 0.60 -5.17
N GLU A 105 11.17 0.97 -5.21
CA GLU A 105 10.69 2.27 -4.72
C GLU A 105 9.34 2.12 -4.00
N VAL A 106 9.27 2.67 -2.78
CA VAL A 106 8.04 2.83 -2.02
C VAL A 106 7.94 4.26 -1.50
N VAL A 107 6.98 5.00 -2.03
CA VAL A 107 6.62 6.34 -1.55
C VAL A 107 5.47 6.20 -0.57
N VAL A 108 5.66 6.70 0.66
CA VAL A 108 4.62 6.74 1.70
C VAL A 108 4.17 8.19 1.83
N GLN A 109 2.91 8.44 1.53
CA GLN A 109 2.26 9.73 1.68
C GLN A 109 1.36 9.70 2.91
N VAL A 110 1.66 10.58 3.88
CA VAL A 110 0.82 10.75 5.07
C VAL A 110 -0.22 11.81 4.75
N GLU A 111 -1.48 11.42 4.68
CA GLU A 111 -2.57 12.34 4.28
C GLU A 111 -3.18 13.07 5.47
N ARG A 112 -3.28 12.37 6.61
CA ARG A 112 -3.84 12.92 7.84
C ARG A 112 -3.10 12.40 9.05
N LEU A 113 -2.97 13.29 10.04
CA LEU A 113 -2.52 12.95 11.37
C LEU A 113 -3.68 13.11 12.34
N HIS A 114 -4.00 12.03 13.04
CA HIS A 114 -5.10 11.96 13.99
C HIS A 114 -4.59 12.18 15.40
N LEU A 115 -5.09 13.23 16.07
CA LEU A 115 -4.76 13.42 17.47
C LEU A 115 -5.39 12.26 18.26
N GLY A 116 -4.58 11.43 18.91
CA GLY A 116 -5.14 10.37 19.71
C GLY A 116 -5.54 10.85 21.11
N ASP A 117 -6.59 10.24 21.66
CA ASP A 117 -7.11 10.46 23.02
C ASP A 117 -6.08 10.21 24.13
N HIS A 118 -4.88 9.73 23.81
CA HIS A 118 -3.82 9.45 24.77
C HIS A 118 -3.24 10.70 25.44
N LEU A 119 -3.57 11.90 24.96
CA LEU A 119 -3.22 13.16 25.62
C LEU A 119 -4.08 13.47 26.87
N ASP A 120 -5.27 12.88 27.00
CA ASP A 120 -6.18 13.21 28.10
C ASP A 120 -5.79 12.55 29.44
N THR A 121 -4.94 11.52 29.41
CA THR A 121 -4.49 10.83 30.63
C THR A 121 -3.37 11.59 31.38
N ALA A 122 -2.67 12.54 30.74
CA ALA A 122 -1.56 13.27 31.35
C ALA A 122 -1.96 14.61 32.01
N GLY A 123 -3.23 15.03 31.90
CA GLY A 123 -3.72 16.34 32.38
C GLY A 123 -4.41 16.34 33.75
N GLY A 124 -4.29 15.26 34.52
CA GLY A 124 -4.87 15.12 35.86
C GLY A 124 -4.21 16.02 36.91
N ARG A 125 -4.68 17.27 36.96
CA ARG A 125 -4.55 18.30 38.01
C ARG A 125 -4.25 17.72 39.41
N THR A 126 -3.07 18.02 39.96
CA THR A 126 -2.78 17.83 41.39
C THR A 126 -3.38 19.00 42.19
N PRO A 127 -4.06 18.76 43.33
CA PRO A 127 -4.62 19.81 44.19
C PRO A 127 -3.56 20.62 44.94
#